data_AF-A0A8J3B3B7-F1
#
_entry.id   AF-A0A8J3B3B7-F1
#
_cell.length_a   1.000
_cell.length_b   1.000
_cell.length_c   1.000
_cell.angle_alpha   90.00
_cell.angle_beta   90.00
_cell.angle_gamma   90.00
#
_symmetry.space_group_name_H-M   'P 1'
#
loop_
_entity.id
_entity.type
_entity.pdbx_description
1 polymer ?
#
loop_
_entity_poly.entity_id
_entity_poly.type
_entity_poly.pdbx_seq_one_letter_code
_entity_poly.pdbx_strand_id
1 'polypeptide(L)'
;MHQDWEALLPILRRTREAVQEYVQLLRPIIEQAQTDHERLYYHHFLEEEEHHLARLNRFLPRLEKGLREADGNAHNLRDDAVLVQYLALEAFGLHNFIEHLDLALYEFQNLPVSERLRQLRQRTFEDYLQMKELVRALAGEAAFDLDEDEELRPENSPPAASSAESAPPADSAPAQPPVDAHVRPIGRERRFTVGSLIGQ
;
A
#
# COMPACT_ATOMS: atom_id res chain seq x y z
N MET A 1 20.71 -7.25 10.99
CA MET A 1 20.83 -7.93 9.68
C MET A 1 20.15 -9.29 9.64
N HIS A 2 20.62 -10.35 10.31
CA HIS A 2 19.89 -11.65 10.32
C HIS A 2 18.48 -11.54 10.91
N GLN A 3 18.36 -10.81 12.02
CA GLN A 3 17.08 -10.54 12.68
C GLN A 3 16.09 -9.78 11.80
N ASP A 4 16.56 -8.91 10.89
CA ASP A 4 15.69 -8.13 10.01
C ASP A 4 15.06 -9.03 8.95
N TRP A 5 15.82 -9.97 8.39
CA TRP A 5 15.30 -10.98 7.48
C TRP A 5 14.32 -11.95 8.16
N GLU A 6 14.58 -12.32 9.40
CA GLU A 6 13.65 -13.14 10.20
C GLU A 6 12.37 -12.38 10.54
N ALA A 7 12.45 -11.06 10.78
CA ALA A 7 11.30 -10.19 11.04
C ALA A 7 10.42 -9.98 9.79
N LEU A 8 10.99 -10.06 8.58
CA LEU A 8 10.24 -9.97 7.32
C LEU A 8 9.33 -11.17 7.05
N LEU A 9 9.76 -12.39 7.43
CA LEU A 9 8.98 -13.61 7.19
C LEU A 9 7.53 -13.56 7.71
N PRO A 10 7.27 -13.19 8.99
CA PRO A 10 5.91 -13.12 9.49
C PRO A 10 5.09 -12.04 8.78
N ILE A 11 5.69 -10.91 8.37
CA ILE A 11 5.02 -9.86 7.59
C ILE A 11 4.57 -10.42 6.24
N LEU A 12 5.50 -10.98 5.46
CA LEU A 12 5.20 -11.54 4.14
C LEU A 12 4.16 -12.67 4.18
N ARG A 13 4.16 -13.49 5.24
CA ARG A 13 3.14 -14.53 5.44
C ARG A 13 1.76 -13.92 5.70
N ARG A 14 1.68 -12.89 6.55
CA ARG A 14 0.43 -12.15 6.80
C ARG A 14 -0.05 -11.43 5.55
N THR A 15 0.83 -10.81 4.77
CA THR A 15 0.49 -10.21 3.48
C THR A 15 -0.13 -11.24 2.55
N ARG A 16 0.50 -12.41 2.38
CA ARG A 16 -0.04 -13.48 1.54
C ARG A 16 -1.44 -13.90 1.99
N GLU A 17 -1.62 -14.08 3.30
CA GLU A 17 -2.93 -14.42 3.88
C GLU A 17 -3.96 -13.32 3.64
N ALA A 18 -3.56 -12.06 3.78
CA ALA A 18 -4.40 -10.90 3.56
C ALA A 18 -4.86 -10.77 2.09
N VAL A 19 -3.93 -10.91 1.13
CA VAL A 19 -4.22 -10.88 -0.31
C VAL A 19 -5.14 -12.04 -0.68
N GLN A 20 -4.85 -13.25 -0.17
CA GLN A 20 -5.71 -14.42 -0.39
C GLN A 20 -7.13 -14.19 0.14
N GLU A 21 -7.25 -13.59 1.31
CA GLU A 21 -8.53 -13.25 1.90
C GLU A 21 -9.29 -12.22 1.05
N TYR A 22 -8.64 -11.14 0.63
CA TYR A 22 -9.23 -10.13 -0.23
C TYR A 22 -9.77 -10.72 -1.55
N VAL A 23 -8.97 -11.57 -2.20
CA VAL A 23 -9.38 -12.31 -3.41
C VAL A 23 -10.65 -13.13 -3.14
N GLN A 24 -10.75 -13.81 -1.99
CA GLN A 24 -11.94 -14.57 -1.63
C GLN A 24 -13.16 -13.68 -1.35
N LEU A 25 -12.96 -12.50 -0.78
CA LEU A 25 -14.02 -11.53 -0.52
C LEU A 25 -14.55 -10.88 -1.81
N LEU A 26 -13.68 -10.59 -2.78
CA LEU A 26 -14.06 -9.95 -4.04
C LEU A 26 -14.82 -10.85 -5.00
N ARG A 27 -14.49 -12.14 -5.09
CA ARG A 27 -15.14 -13.09 -6.01
C ARG A 27 -16.67 -13.03 -5.99
N PRO A 28 -17.36 -13.20 -4.84
CA PRO A 28 -18.82 -13.15 -4.81
C PRO A 28 -19.38 -11.77 -5.19
N ILE A 29 -18.63 -10.69 -4.98
CA ILE A 29 -19.05 -9.33 -5.36
C ILE A 29 -19.02 -9.18 -6.88
N ILE A 30 -17.95 -9.66 -7.53
CA ILE A 30 -17.81 -9.65 -9.00
C ILE A 30 -18.92 -10.49 -9.65
N GLU A 31 -19.22 -11.66 -9.07
CA GLU A 31 -20.28 -12.54 -9.55
C GLU A 31 -21.68 -11.91 -9.43
N GLN A 32 -21.90 -11.07 -8.42
CA GLN A 32 -23.17 -10.39 -8.15
C GLN A 32 -23.25 -8.97 -8.75
N ALA A 33 -22.20 -8.53 -9.45
CA ALA A 33 -22.13 -7.20 -10.06
C ALA A 33 -23.32 -6.95 -11.01
N GLN A 34 -23.96 -5.80 -10.83
CA GLN A 34 -25.19 -5.43 -11.54
C GLN A 34 -24.91 -4.82 -12.92
N THR A 35 -23.68 -4.34 -13.13
CA THR A 35 -23.26 -3.74 -14.40
C THR A 35 -21.98 -4.37 -14.91
N ASP A 36 -21.78 -4.35 -16.23
CA ASP A 36 -20.54 -4.86 -16.84
C ASP A 36 -19.33 -4.00 -16.45
N HIS A 37 -19.53 -2.69 -16.24
CA HIS A 37 -18.47 -1.80 -15.77
C HIS A 37 -18.01 -2.19 -14.36
N GLU A 38 -18.95 -2.37 -13.43
CA GLU A 38 -18.65 -2.81 -12.06
C GLU A 38 -17.94 -4.16 -12.05
N ARG A 39 -18.43 -5.11 -12.84
CA ARG A 39 -17.80 -6.42 -12.98
C ARG A 39 -16.36 -6.30 -13.48
N LEU A 40 -16.14 -5.53 -14.55
CA LEU A 40 -14.82 -5.34 -15.13
C LEU A 40 -13.87 -4.62 -14.17
N TYR A 41 -14.37 -3.59 -13.47
CA TYR A 41 -13.61 -2.80 -12.51
C TYR A 41 -13.05 -3.68 -11.38
N TYR A 42 -13.90 -4.46 -10.71
CA TYR A 42 -13.43 -5.34 -9.64
C TYR A 42 -12.66 -6.56 -10.14
N HIS A 43 -12.94 -7.03 -11.35
CA HIS A 43 -12.16 -8.11 -11.97
C HIS A 43 -10.70 -7.70 -12.18
N HIS A 44 -10.45 -6.44 -12.54
CA HIS A 44 -9.09 -5.93 -12.71
C HIS A 44 -8.29 -5.99 -11.41
N PHE A 45 -8.86 -5.50 -10.30
CA PHE A 45 -8.21 -5.61 -8.98
C PHE A 45 -8.01 -7.06 -8.55
N LEU A 46 -8.97 -7.93 -8.83
CA LEU A 46 -8.84 -9.36 -8.54
C LEU A 46 -7.63 -9.96 -9.28
N GLU A 47 -7.49 -9.69 -10.57
CA GLU A 47 -6.36 -10.19 -11.38
C GLU A 47 -5.01 -9.68 -10.86
N GLU A 48 -4.92 -8.40 -10.51
CA GLU A 48 -3.69 -7.82 -9.97
C GLU A 48 -3.30 -8.45 -8.63
N GLU A 49 -4.27 -8.66 -7.74
CA GLU A 49 -4.01 -9.32 -6.47
C GLU A 49 -3.77 -10.84 -6.60
N GLU A 50 -4.33 -11.50 -7.62
CA GLU A 50 -3.96 -12.88 -7.97
C GLU A 50 -2.50 -12.97 -8.42
N HIS A 51 -2.02 -12.00 -9.21
CA HIS A 51 -0.60 -11.91 -9.59
C HIS A 51 0.31 -11.61 -8.38
N HIS A 52 -0.12 -10.73 -7.48
CA HIS A 52 0.57 -10.47 -6.21
C HIS A 52 0.68 -11.73 -5.37
N LEU A 53 -0.42 -12.45 -5.19
CA LEU A 53 -0.45 -13.72 -4.44
C LEU A 53 0.45 -14.78 -5.08
N ALA A 54 0.44 -14.89 -6.42
CA ALA A 54 1.30 -15.82 -7.14
C ALA A 54 2.79 -15.51 -6.92
N ARG A 55 3.15 -14.23 -6.90
CA ARG A 55 4.51 -13.77 -6.61
C ARG A 55 4.93 -14.12 -5.18
N LEU A 56 4.09 -13.81 -4.19
CA LEU A 56 4.33 -14.16 -2.77
C LEU A 56 4.51 -15.67 -2.58
N ASN A 57 3.67 -16.49 -3.22
CA ASN A 57 3.74 -17.95 -3.15
C ASN A 57 5.03 -18.52 -3.76
N ARG A 58 5.61 -17.84 -4.75
CA ARG A 58 6.90 -18.20 -5.33
C ARG A 58 8.07 -17.72 -4.48
N PHE A 59 7.95 -16.53 -3.88
CA PHE A 59 9.03 -15.87 -3.16
C PHE A 59 9.24 -16.42 -1.75
N LEU A 60 8.18 -16.55 -0.97
CA LEU A 60 8.22 -16.99 0.43
C LEU A 60 9.04 -18.27 0.64
N PRO A 61 8.84 -19.37 -0.13
CA PRO A 61 9.61 -20.58 0.06
C PRO A 61 11.12 -20.41 -0.21
N ARG A 62 11.49 -19.50 -1.13
CA ARG A 62 12.88 -19.20 -1.44
C ARG A 62 13.55 -18.45 -0.30
N LEU A 63 12.87 -17.44 0.26
CA LEU A 63 13.35 -16.69 1.42
C LEU A 63 13.51 -17.62 2.63
N GLU A 64 12.50 -18.45 2.93
CA GLU A 64 12.56 -19.41 4.02
C GLU A 64 13.71 -20.42 3.87
N LYS A 65 13.92 -20.92 2.64
CA LYS A 65 15.04 -21.81 2.34
C LYS A 65 16.38 -21.09 2.54
N GLY A 66 16.52 -19.88 2.00
CA GLY A 66 17.73 -19.07 2.15
C GLY A 66 18.05 -18.79 3.61
N LEU A 67 17.06 -18.46 4.44
CA LEU A 67 17.25 -18.24 5.87
C LEU A 67 17.68 -19.49 6.62
N ARG A 68 17.12 -20.66 6.29
CA ARG A 68 17.56 -21.94 6.88
C ARG A 68 18.98 -22.31 6.47
N GLU A 69 19.36 -22.06 5.22
CA GLU A 69 20.67 -22.43 4.66
C GLU A 69 21.78 -21.42 5.02
N ALA A 70 21.42 -20.19 5.37
CA ALA A 70 22.39 -19.15 5.69
C ALA A 70 23.18 -19.43 6.99
N ASP A 71 22.78 -20.38 7.84
CA ASP A 71 23.45 -20.78 9.10
C ASP A 71 23.94 -19.57 9.94
N GLY A 72 23.08 -18.54 10.05
CA GLY A 72 23.38 -17.28 10.75
C GLY A 72 24.12 -16.22 9.93
N ASN A 73 24.61 -16.53 8.73
CA ASN A 73 25.33 -15.59 7.86
C ASN A 73 24.40 -14.85 6.88
N ALA A 74 23.67 -13.87 7.41
CA ALA A 74 22.75 -13.01 6.65
C ALA A 74 23.41 -12.18 5.54
N HIS A 75 24.75 -12.09 5.49
CA HIS A 75 25.46 -11.41 4.41
C HIS A 75 25.17 -12.05 3.04
N ASN A 76 25.06 -13.39 2.99
CA ASN A 76 24.77 -14.11 1.76
C ASN A 76 23.38 -13.77 1.17
N LEU A 77 22.43 -13.36 2.02
CA LEU A 77 21.08 -12.95 1.60
C LEU A 77 21.05 -11.51 1.11
N ARG A 78 21.86 -10.63 1.71
CA ARG A 78 21.96 -9.22 1.31
C ARG A 78 22.64 -9.06 -0.06
N ASP A 79 23.62 -9.91 -0.35
CA ASP A 79 24.32 -9.89 -1.63
C ASP A 79 23.52 -10.59 -2.75
N ASP A 80 22.40 -11.25 -2.41
CA ASP A 80 21.43 -11.76 -3.38
C ASP A 80 20.55 -10.61 -3.89
N ALA A 81 21.05 -9.93 -4.93
CA ALA A 81 20.36 -8.83 -5.59
C ALA A 81 18.93 -9.18 -6.04
N VAL A 82 18.66 -10.45 -6.35
CA VAL A 82 17.32 -10.90 -6.73
C VAL A 82 16.39 -10.86 -5.52
N LEU A 83 16.85 -11.31 -4.36
CA LEU A 83 16.08 -11.28 -3.11
C LEU A 83 15.75 -9.84 -2.69
N VAL A 84 16.72 -8.94 -2.80
CA VAL A 84 16.53 -7.50 -2.49
C VAL A 84 15.53 -6.85 -3.44
N GLN A 85 15.62 -7.12 -4.75
CA GLN A 85 14.65 -6.62 -5.74
C GLN A 85 13.24 -7.13 -5.47
N TYR A 86 13.09 -8.40 -5.08
CA TYR A 86 11.79 -8.94 -4.70
C TYR A 86 11.22 -8.24 -3.47
N LEU A 87 12.03 -7.95 -2.45
CA LEU A 87 11.55 -7.23 -1.27
C LEU A 87 11.08 -5.81 -1.61
N ALA A 88 11.83 -5.09 -2.45
CA ALA A 88 11.43 -3.75 -2.91
C ALA A 88 10.11 -3.81 -3.70
N LEU A 89 9.97 -4.79 -4.60
CA LEU A 89 8.73 -5.03 -5.33
C LEU A 89 7.57 -5.37 -4.40
N GLU A 90 7.82 -6.06 -3.29
CA GLU A 90 6.79 -6.42 -2.33
C GLU A 90 6.39 -5.28 -1.41
N ALA A 91 7.29 -4.36 -1.08
CA ALA A 91 6.92 -3.11 -0.44
C ALA A 91 5.97 -2.29 -1.33
N PHE A 92 6.26 -2.19 -2.63
CA PHE A 92 5.36 -1.57 -3.61
C PHE A 92 4.05 -2.36 -3.77
N GLY A 93 4.10 -3.69 -3.78
CA GLY A 93 2.91 -4.54 -3.82
C GLY A 93 1.97 -4.32 -2.63
N LEU A 94 2.51 -4.14 -1.41
CA LEU A 94 1.71 -3.79 -0.24
C LEU A 94 1.05 -2.41 -0.37
N HIS A 95 1.78 -1.42 -0.91
CA HIS A 95 1.24 -0.09 -1.16
C HIS A 95 0.01 -0.17 -2.09
N ASN A 96 0.15 -0.79 -3.26
CA ASN A 96 -0.95 -0.98 -4.20
C ASN A 96 -2.11 -1.75 -3.58
N PHE A 97 -1.81 -2.76 -2.77
CA PHE A 97 -2.85 -3.54 -2.11
C PHE A 97 -3.65 -2.69 -1.09
N ILE A 98 -3.00 -1.76 -0.39
CA ILE A 98 -3.69 -0.79 0.48
C ILE A 98 -4.61 0.11 -0.34
N GLU A 99 -4.16 0.61 -1.50
CA GLU A 99 -5.00 1.41 -2.40
C GLU A 99 -6.22 0.61 -2.89
N HIS A 100 -6.04 -0.66 -3.28
CA HIS A 100 -7.16 -1.54 -3.65
C HIS A 100 -8.14 -1.78 -2.51
N LEU A 101 -7.67 -1.85 -1.27
CA LEU A 101 -8.52 -1.94 -0.09
C LEU A 101 -9.28 -0.64 0.17
N ASP A 102 -8.64 0.51 -0.01
CA ASP A 102 -9.27 1.82 0.14
C ASP A 102 -10.35 2.06 -0.94
N LEU A 103 -10.07 1.70 -2.20
CA LEU A 103 -11.05 1.73 -3.29
C LEU A 103 -12.23 0.78 -3.02
N ALA A 104 -11.96 -0.45 -2.57
CA ALA A 104 -13.01 -1.39 -2.21
C ALA A 104 -13.85 -0.88 -1.02
N LEU A 105 -13.22 -0.26 -0.01
CA LEU A 105 -13.91 0.31 1.13
C LEU A 105 -14.79 1.51 0.74
N TYR A 106 -14.35 2.32 -0.21
CA TYR A 106 -15.14 3.44 -0.73
C TYR A 106 -16.44 2.94 -1.36
N GLU A 107 -16.41 1.84 -2.10
CA GLU A 107 -17.57 1.30 -2.80
C GLU A 107 -18.47 0.43 -1.89
N PHE A 108 -17.88 -0.35 -0.98
CA PHE A 108 -18.59 -1.36 -0.19
C PHE A 108 -19.04 -0.88 1.19
N GLN A 109 -19.08 0.42 1.46
CA GLN A 109 -19.33 1.01 2.79
C GLN A 109 -20.53 0.43 3.54
N ASN A 110 -21.59 0.04 2.80
CA ASN A 110 -22.84 -0.46 3.35
C ASN A 110 -23.00 -1.99 3.27
N LEU A 111 -22.00 -2.70 2.75
CA LEU A 111 -22.02 -4.16 2.67
C LEU A 111 -21.50 -4.79 3.97
N PRO A 112 -21.98 -5.99 4.35
CA PRO A 112 -21.47 -6.72 5.51
C PRO A 112 -19.95 -6.97 5.47
N VAL A 113 -19.36 -7.00 4.27
CA VAL A 113 -17.92 -7.22 4.05
C VAL A 113 -17.07 -6.01 4.45
N SER A 114 -17.64 -4.81 4.55
CA SER A 114 -16.92 -3.56 4.83
C SER A 114 -16.09 -3.62 6.11
N GLU A 115 -16.64 -4.17 7.19
CA GLU A 115 -15.93 -4.28 8.46
C GLU A 115 -14.71 -5.19 8.32
N ARG A 116 -14.84 -6.27 7.54
CA ARG A 116 -13.72 -7.17 7.29
C ARG A 116 -12.63 -6.50 6.46
N LEU A 117 -13.01 -5.72 5.45
CA LEU A 117 -12.08 -4.95 4.63
C LEU A 117 -11.36 -3.86 5.46
N ARG A 118 -12.03 -3.19 6.41
CA ARG A 118 -11.37 -2.21 7.30
C ARG A 118 -10.28 -2.86 8.16
N GLN A 119 -10.59 -4.02 8.73
CA GLN A 119 -9.62 -4.80 9.52
C GLN A 119 -8.45 -5.27 8.66
N LEU A 120 -8.71 -5.65 7.42
CA LEU A 120 -7.69 -6.06 6.46
C LEU A 120 -6.79 -4.89 6.09
N ARG A 121 -7.38 -3.74 5.78
CA ARG A 121 -6.70 -2.48 5.46
C ARG A 121 -5.81 -2.01 6.61
N GLN A 122 -6.33 -1.97 7.83
CA GLN A 122 -5.55 -1.53 8.99
C GLN A 122 -4.32 -2.43 9.24
N ARG A 123 -4.51 -3.76 9.22
CA ARG A 123 -3.39 -4.70 9.41
C ARG A 123 -2.37 -4.62 8.28
N THR A 124 -2.83 -4.47 7.04
CA THR A 124 -1.95 -4.34 5.87
C THR A 124 -1.13 -3.05 5.93
N PHE A 125 -1.74 -1.95 6.39
CA PHE A 125 -1.05 -0.68 6.60
C PHE A 125 0.06 -0.79 7.66
N GLU A 126 -0.21 -1.43 8.80
CA GLU A 126 0.80 -1.68 9.84
C GLU A 126 1.96 -2.55 9.33
N ASP A 127 1.64 -3.57 8.52
CA ASP A 127 2.62 -4.44 7.88
C ASP A 127 3.45 -3.68 6.82
N TYR A 128 2.83 -2.78 6.06
CA TYR A 128 3.51 -1.92 5.08
C TYR A 128 4.54 -1.00 5.75
N LEU A 129 4.17 -0.33 6.84
CA LEU A 129 5.10 0.55 7.56
C LEU A 129 6.31 -0.23 8.09
N GLN A 130 6.08 -1.41 8.68
CA GLN A 130 7.18 -2.27 9.16
C GLN A 130 8.03 -2.78 8.00
N MET A 131 7.41 -3.18 6.89
CA MET A 131 8.08 -3.63 5.68
C MET A 131 9.00 -2.54 5.12
N LYS A 132 8.51 -1.30 4.98
CA LYS A 132 9.28 -0.18 4.44
C LYS A 132 10.56 0.03 5.23
N GLU A 133 10.48 0.05 6.57
CA GLU A 133 11.65 0.23 7.43
C GLU A 133 12.65 -0.94 7.32
N LEU A 134 12.16 -2.19 7.31
CA LEU A 134 13.02 -3.37 7.18
C LEU A 134 13.72 -3.44 5.83
N VAL A 135 13.01 -3.17 4.72
CA VAL A 135 13.62 -3.21 3.39
C VAL A 135 14.58 -2.04 3.20
N ARG A 136 14.29 -0.84 3.72
CA ARG A 136 15.25 0.29 3.74
C ARG A 136 16.53 -0.08 4.50
N ALA A 137 16.42 -0.75 5.64
CA ALA A 137 17.58 -1.21 6.41
C ALA A 137 18.42 -2.27 5.68
N LEU A 138 17.78 -3.17 4.91
CA LEU A 138 18.45 -4.27 4.21
C LEU A 138 19.05 -3.84 2.85
N ALA A 139 18.27 -3.08 2.08
CA ALA A 139 18.58 -2.69 0.70
C ALA A 139 19.33 -1.34 0.60
N GLY A 140 19.29 -0.52 1.66
CA GLY A 140 19.82 0.84 1.67
C GLY A 140 18.87 1.87 1.07
N GLU A 141 19.15 3.16 1.26
CA GLU A 141 18.26 4.26 0.84
C GLU A 141 18.02 4.32 -0.67
N ALA A 142 19.01 3.92 -1.49
CA ALA A 142 18.89 3.94 -2.96
C ALA A 142 17.85 2.95 -3.51
N ALA A 143 17.36 2.00 -2.70
CA ALA A 143 16.32 1.07 -3.09
C ALA A 143 14.89 1.64 -2.95
N PHE A 144 14.73 2.81 -2.32
CA PHE A 144 13.43 3.44 -2.10
C PHE A 144 13.42 4.90 -2.58
N ASP A 145 12.62 5.15 -3.60
CA ASP A 145 12.14 6.49 -3.97
C ASP A 145 10.60 6.50 -3.84
N LEU A 146 10.09 6.07 -2.67
CA LEU A 146 8.65 5.95 -2.35
C LEU A 146 8.23 6.95 -1.24
N ASP A 147 8.73 8.18 -1.29
CA ASP A 147 8.41 9.21 -0.29
C ASP A 147 7.07 9.93 -0.59
N GLU A 148 6.00 9.17 -0.85
CA GLU A 148 4.61 9.65 -1.01
C GLU A 148 3.67 9.17 0.13
N ASP A 149 4.22 8.91 1.32
CA ASP A 149 3.51 8.18 2.41
C ASP A 149 2.46 8.96 3.20
N GLU A 150 2.36 10.29 3.06
CA GLU A 150 1.45 11.08 3.89
C GLU A 150 -0.02 10.85 3.53
N GLU A 151 -0.31 10.35 2.32
CA GLU A 151 -1.66 10.20 1.79
C GLU A 151 -2.37 8.89 2.22
N LEU A 152 -1.63 7.87 2.68
CA LEU A 152 -2.20 6.55 3.01
C LEU A 152 -2.60 6.35 4.48
N ARG A 153 -2.42 7.35 5.35
CA ARG A 153 -2.75 7.20 6.77
C ARG A 153 -4.27 7.06 6.95
N PRO A 154 -4.77 6.03 7.67
CA PRO A 154 -6.20 5.95 7.94
C PRO A 154 -6.61 7.16 8.79
N GLU A 155 -7.76 7.79 8.49
CA GLU A 155 -8.22 9.06 9.10
C GLU A 155 -8.27 9.06 10.64
N ASN A 156 -8.21 7.88 11.29
CA ASN A 156 -8.23 7.71 12.74
C ASN A 156 -6.89 7.27 13.35
N SER A 157 -5.77 7.33 12.61
CA SER A 157 -4.46 7.01 13.16
C SER A 157 -3.91 8.13 14.04
N PRO A 158 -3.33 7.83 15.22
CA PRO A 158 -2.62 8.84 15.98
C PRO A 158 -1.47 9.40 15.14
N PRO A 159 -1.21 10.72 15.20
CA PRO A 159 -0.08 11.32 14.49
C PRO A 159 1.22 10.65 14.94
N ALA A 160 2.13 10.44 13.98
CA ALA A 160 3.43 9.88 14.27
C ALA A 160 4.12 10.91 15.18
N ALA A 161 4.59 10.47 16.34
CA ALA A 161 5.31 11.34 17.26
C ALA A 161 6.60 11.79 16.59
N SER A 162 6.55 12.96 15.95
CA SER A 162 7.72 13.70 15.50
C SER A 162 8.56 14.03 16.72
N SER A 163 9.70 13.34 16.87
CA SER A 163 10.66 13.60 17.94
C SER A 163 11.39 14.91 17.65
N ALA A 164 10.85 15.98 18.25
CA ALA A 164 11.48 17.15 18.86
C ALA A 164 12.54 17.98 18.10
N GLU A 165 12.33 19.31 18.05
CA GLU A 165 13.25 20.23 18.73
C GLU A 165 12.60 21.59 19.12
N SER A 166 12.58 21.83 20.45
CA SER A 166 12.72 23.09 21.20
C SER A 166 12.09 24.40 20.71
N ALA A 167 11.06 24.87 21.42
CA ALA A 167 10.68 26.29 21.49
C ALA A 167 10.79 26.82 22.94
N PRO A 168 11.32 28.03 23.17
CA PRO A 168 11.01 28.82 24.36
C PRO A 168 10.02 29.97 24.05
N PRO A 169 9.41 30.60 25.09
CA PRO A 169 8.00 30.96 25.04
C PRO A 169 7.68 32.43 24.72
N ALA A 170 6.47 32.57 24.17
CA ALA A 170 5.46 33.63 24.25
C ALA A 170 5.84 35.07 24.67
N ASP A 171 5.45 36.04 23.83
CA ASP A 171 4.87 37.28 24.34
C ASP A 171 3.81 37.88 23.40
N SER A 172 2.68 38.28 24.00
CA SER A 172 1.71 39.32 23.61
C SER A 172 0.81 39.16 22.36
N ALA A 173 -0.49 38.93 22.64
CA ALA A 173 -1.64 39.29 21.79
C ALA A 173 -1.99 40.81 21.95
N PRO A 174 -2.92 41.49 21.20
CA PRO A 174 -4.31 41.02 20.92
C PRO A 174 -5.04 41.50 19.62
N ALA A 175 -6.20 40.86 19.35
CA ALA A 175 -7.47 41.37 18.74
C ALA A 175 -7.48 41.94 17.28
N GLN A 176 -8.48 41.82 16.39
CA GLN A 176 -9.84 41.23 16.27
C GLN A 176 -10.28 41.31 14.74
N PRO A 177 -11.48 40.83 14.30
CA PRO A 177 -11.82 40.36 12.92
C PRO A 177 -12.69 41.38 12.11
N PRO A 178 -13.60 41.01 11.17
CA PRO A 178 -13.63 40.11 9.98
C PRO A 178 -13.95 40.90 8.67
N VAL A 179 -13.94 40.31 7.45
CA VAL A 179 -14.97 40.54 6.38
C VAL A 179 -14.76 39.72 5.09
N ASP A 180 -15.83 39.00 4.72
CA ASP A 180 -16.48 38.82 3.41
C ASP A 180 -15.75 38.45 2.10
N ALA A 181 -16.13 37.26 1.63
CA ALA A 181 -16.75 36.96 0.32
C ALA A 181 -16.14 37.54 -0.97
N HIS A 182 -15.55 36.65 -1.78
CA HIS A 182 -15.82 36.65 -3.22
C HIS A 182 -15.95 35.24 -3.81
N VAL A 183 -16.93 35.13 -4.68
CA VAL A 183 -17.54 33.94 -5.26
C VAL A 183 -17.30 33.98 -6.77
N ARG A 184 -16.95 32.80 -7.34
CA ARG A 184 -17.11 32.31 -8.75
C ARG A 184 -16.13 32.80 -9.85
N PRO A 185 -16.09 32.15 -11.05
CA PRO A 185 -16.25 30.71 -11.39
C PRO A 185 -15.33 30.15 -12.53
N ILE A 186 -15.29 28.81 -12.64
CA ILE A 186 -15.35 27.91 -13.83
C ILE A 186 -14.48 28.18 -15.08
N GLY A 187 -13.70 27.17 -15.49
CA GLY A 187 -13.73 26.69 -16.89
C GLY A 187 -12.41 26.20 -17.51
N ARG A 188 -12.24 24.87 -17.64
CA ARG A 188 -11.85 24.21 -18.90
C ARG A 188 -11.93 22.68 -18.81
N GLU A 189 -13.03 22.13 -19.31
CA GLU A 189 -13.10 20.73 -19.73
C GLU A 189 -12.19 20.54 -20.96
N ARG A 190 -11.30 19.53 -20.94
CA ARG A 190 -10.65 19.02 -22.15
C ARG A 190 -11.21 17.64 -22.44
N ARG A 191 -12.09 17.58 -23.44
CA ARG A 191 -12.52 16.34 -24.09
C ARG A 191 -11.37 15.81 -24.94
N PHE A 192 -10.92 14.58 -24.69
CA PHE A 192 -10.07 13.83 -25.61
C PHE A 192 -10.96 12.92 -26.46
N THR A 193 -10.97 13.15 -27.78
CA THR A 193 -11.60 12.25 -28.76
C THR A 193 -10.53 11.34 -29.36
N VAL A 194 -10.78 10.03 -29.30
CA VAL A 194 -10.00 8.97 -29.94
C VAL A 194 -10.31 8.95 -31.44
N GLY A 195 -9.26 8.93 -32.27
CA GLY A 195 -9.37 8.57 -33.68
C GLY A 195 -8.88 9.63 -34.66
N SER A 196 -7.63 9.49 -35.11
CA SER A 196 -7.20 9.63 -36.52
C SER A 196 -5.69 9.74 -36.56
N LEU A 197 -5.01 8.67 -36.97
CA LEU A 197 -3.80 8.70 -37.81
C LEU A 197 -3.53 7.28 -38.30
N ILE A 198 -4.28 6.91 -39.34
CA ILE A 198 -3.90 5.89 -40.33
C ILE A 198 -3.50 6.67 -41.59
N GLY A 199 -2.36 6.30 -42.19
CA GLY A 199 -1.90 6.70 -43.54
C GLY A 199 -1.02 7.95 -43.54
N GLN A 200 0.14 7.98 -44.20
CA GLN A 200 0.75 7.13 -45.24
C GLN A 200 2.28 7.10 -45.07
#